data_AF-A0A6M0L2M4-F1
#
_entry.id   AF-A0A6M0L2M4-F1
#
_cell.length_a   1.000
_cell.length_b   1.000
_cell.length_c   1.000
_cell.angle_alpha   90.00
_cell.angle_beta   90.00
_cell.angle_gamma   90.00
#
_symmetry.space_group_name_H-M   'P 1'
#
loop_
_entity.id
_entity.type
_entity.pdbx_description
1 polymer ?
#
loop_
_entity_poly.entity_id
_entity_poly.type
_entity_poly.pdbx_seq_one_letter_code
_entity_poly.pdbx_strand_id
1 'polypeptide(L)'
;MNQVTVKNIKEISIALMMTLLLTVIICYVRPELLLPVAMLPFITTIYRYGFSALYGVSILYGVIAGILTSIILKQDMTINIFMFVAASLILCACGFFTKNIHRTVNNRRMKSVWLNIVTATVCSSLAFVGLYYVSMSMNYALISIQSIIYLEVYMLLSVLFSAYQYPILILTKRSPFLSSKERSKLLND
;
A
#
# COMPACT_ATOMS: atom_id res chain seq x y z
N MET A 1 -10.79 -24.68 -4.72
CA MET A 1 -10.09 -23.55 -4.06
C MET A 1 -10.70 -23.34 -2.67
N ASN A 2 -9.91 -23.20 -1.61
CA ASN A 2 -10.43 -23.05 -0.24
C ASN A 2 -11.26 -21.76 -0.10
N GLN A 3 -12.39 -21.78 0.62
CA GLN A 3 -13.28 -20.62 0.81
C GLN A 3 -12.55 -19.39 1.36
N VAL A 4 -11.53 -19.60 2.20
CA VAL A 4 -10.68 -18.52 2.74
C VAL A 4 -9.85 -17.86 1.63
N THR A 5 -9.26 -18.67 0.74
CA THR A 5 -8.48 -18.18 -0.41
C THR A 5 -9.35 -17.40 -1.38
N VAL A 6 -10.56 -17.90 -1.67
CA VAL A 6 -11.55 -17.21 -2.52
C VAL A 6 -11.90 -15.84 -1.94
N LYS A 7 -12.17 -15.78 -0.63
CA LYS A 7 -12.48 -14.54 0.06
C LYS A 7 -11.32 -13.53 -0.01
N ASN A 8 -10.09 -13.97 0.23
CA ASN A 8 -8.92 -13.10 0.17
C ASN A 8 -8.71 -12.55 -1.26
N ILE A 9 -8.84 -13.40 -2.29
CA ILE A 9 -8.76 -12.96 -3.68
C ILE A 9 -9.84 -11.91 -3.98
N LYS A 10 -11.07 -12.12 -3.52
CA LYS A 10 -12.18 -11.16 -3.71
C LYS A 10 -11.88 -9.81 -3.07
N GLU A 11 -11.36 -9.79 -1.84
CA GLU A 11 -11.04 -8.53 -1.16
C GLU A 11 -9.88 -7.79 -1.84
N ILE A 12 -8.83 -8.52 -2.26
CA ILE A 12 -7.70 -7.96 -3.01
C ILE A 12 -8.15 -7.40 -4.37
N SER A 13 -9.02 -8.12 -5.09
CA SER A 13 -9.53 -7.66 -6.38
C SER A 13 -10.45 -6.45 -6.25
N ILE A 14 -11.29 -6.38 -5.20
CA ILE A 14 -12.08 -5.18 -4.89
C ILE A 14 -11.15 -3.98 -4.62
N ALA A 15 -10.12 -4.17 -3.80
CA ALA A 15 -9.17 -3.10 -3.49
C ALA A 15 -8.43 -2.61 -4.75
N LEU A 16 -7.99 -3.54 -5.61
CA LEU A 16 -7.37 -3.21 -6.90
C LEU A 16 -8.32 -2.38 -7.77
N MET A 17 -9.58 -2.82 -7.93
CA MET A 17 -10.58 -2.11 -8.72
C MET A 17 -10.88 -0.71 -8.17
N MET A 18 -10.99 -0.57 -6.84
CA MET A 18 -11.17 0.74 -6.19
C MET A 18 -9.96 1.65 -6.42
N THR A 19 -8.75 1.11 -6.30
CA THR A 19 -7.50 1.86 -6.52
C THR A 19 -7.42 2.35 -7.97
N LEU A 20 -7.76 1.49 -8.95
CA LEU A 20 -7.81 1.87 -10.37
C LEU A 20 -8.89 2.90 -10.66
N LEU A 21 -10.09 2.74 -10.10
CA LEU A 21 -11.17 3.71 -10.24
C LEU A 21 -10.78 5.08 -9.68
N LEU A 22 -10.18 5.13 -8.49
CA LEU A 22 -9.64 6.37 -7.93
C LEU A 22 -8.49 6.93 -8.79
N THR A 23 -7.64 6.08 -9.36
CA THR A 23 -6.58 6.53 -10.26
C THR A 23 -7.19 7.31 -11.43
N VAL A 24 -8.22 6.77 -12.09
CA VAL A 24 -8.90 7.46 -13.19
C VAL A 24 -9.54 8.77 -12.71
N ILE A 25 -10.31 8.74 -11.61
CA ILE A 25 -11.01 9.92 -11.09
C ILE A 25 -10.03 11.04 -10.74
N ILE A 26 -8.99 10.73 -9.95
CA ILE A 26 -8.03 11.73 -9.48
C ILE A 26 -7.18 12.26 -10.63
N CYS A 27 -6.86 11.41 -11.62
CA CYS A 27 -6.16 11.84 -12.82
C CYS A 27 -6.90 12.95 -13.59
N TYR A 28 -8.24 12.93 -13.60
CA TYR A 28 -9.06 14.00 -14.20
C TYR A 28 -9.26 15.21 -13.30
N VAL A 29 -9.36 15.01 -11.99
CA VAL A 29 -9.75 16.08 -11.04
C VAL A 29 -8.53 16.86 -10.54
N ARG A 30 -7.49 16.17 -10.09
CA ARG A 30 -6.30 16.71 -9.40
C ARG A 30 -5.11 15.74 -9.61
N PRO A 31 -4.46 15.72 -10.79
CA PRO A 31 -3.38 14.77 -11.09
C PRO A 31 -2.20 14.86 -10.10
N GLU A 32 -1.99 16.01 -9.47
CA GLU A 32 -1.00 16.20 -8.40
C GLU A 32 -1.26 15.36 -7.14
N LEU A 33 -2.50 14.91 -6.92
CA LEU A 33 -2.92 14.06 -5.79
C LEU A 33 -3.05 12.58 -6.17
N LEU A 34 -2.65 12.22 -7.39
CA LEU A 34 -2.85 10.87 -7.94
C LEU A 34 -2.21 9.80 -7.07
N LEU A 35 -0.93 9.96 -6.74
CA LEU A 35 -0.20 9.03 -5.88
C LEU A 35 -0.80 8.94 -4.46
N PRO A 36 -0.96 10.04 -3.70
CA PRO A 36 -1.39 9.97 -2.30
C PRO A 36 -2.83 9.49 -2.11
N VAL A 37 -3.76 9.85 -3.02
CA VAL A 37 -5.19 9.57 -2.83
C VAL A 37 -5.60 8.26 -3.50
N ALA A 38 -5.13 7.99 -4.72
CA ALA A 38 -5.58 6.79 -5.43
C ALA A 38 -5.09 5.50 -4.77
N MET A 39 -3.94 5.55 -4.09
CA MET A 39 -3.30 4.38 -3.47
C MET A 39 -3.87 4.01 -2.08
N LEU A 40 -4.79 4.80 -1.51
CA LEU A 40 -5.36 4.55 -0.18
C LEU A 40 -5.98 3.15 0.00
N PRO A 41 -6.84 2.64 -0.90
CA PRO A 41 -7.37 1.29 -0.76
C PRO A 41 -6.27 0.24 -0.86
N PHE A 42 -5.23 0.52 -1.63
CA PHE A 42 -4.09 -0.36 -1.82
C PHE A 42 -3.23 -0.48 -0.56
N ILE A 43 -2.94 0.65 0.10
CA ILE A 43 -2.19 0.73 1.36
C ILE A 43 -2.83 -0.17 2.43
N THR A 44 -4.13 -0.02 2.67
CA THR A 44 -4.84 -0.83 3.69
C THR A 44 -4.76 -2.33 3.40
N THR A 45 -4.83 -2.69 2.11
CA THR A 45 -4.75 -4.08 1.65
C THR A 45 -3.33 -4.64 1.83
N ILE A 46 -2.28 -3.83 1.60
CA ILE A 46 -0.87 -4.17 1.87
C ILE A 46 -0.65 -4.50 3.34
N TYR A 47 -1.14 -3.66 4.24
CA TYR A 47 -1.03 -3.92 5.68
C TYR A 47 -1.90 -5.08 6.17
N ARG A 48 -2.84 -5.57 5.37
CA ARG A 48 -3.69 -6.70 5.72
C ARG A 48 -3.18 -8.05 5.22
N TYR A 49 -2.63 -8.07 4.00
CA TYR A 49 -2.23 -9.29 3.31
C TYR A 49 -0.72 -9.42 3.06
N GLY A 50 0.04 -8.34 3.31
CA GLY A 50 1.49 -8.30 3.24
C GLY A 50 2.06 -8.42 1.82
N PHE A 51 3.40 -8.40 1.76
CA PHE A 51 4.15 -8.34 0.50
C PHE A 51 3.87 -9.52 -0.43
N SER A 52 3.98 -10.76 0.07
CA SER A 52 3.92 -11.97 -0.78
C SER A 52 2.59 -12.13 -1.52
N ALA A 53 1.48 -11.72 -0.91
CA ALA A 53 0.16 -11.81 -1.53
C ALA A 53 -0.08 -10.70 -2.57
N LEU A 54 0.61 -9.56 -2.46
CA LEU A 54 0.33 -8.36 -3.25
C LEU A 54 1.43 -7.98 -4.23
N TYR A 55 2.57 -8.65 -4.23
CA TYR A 55 3.67 -8.37 -5.16
C TYR A 55 3.20 -8.37 -6.62
N GLY A 56 2.58 -9.46 -7.08
CA GLY A 56 2.05 -9.56 -8.45
C GLY A 56 0.91 -8.57 -8.73
N VAL A 57 0.08 -8.30 -7.73
CA VAL A 57 -1.04 -7.33 -7.84
C VAL A 57 -0.51 -5.91 -7.94
N SER A 58 0.62 -5.59 -7.30
CA SER A 58 1.26 -4.28 -7.35
C SER A 58 1.85 -4.01 -8.73
N ILE A 59 2.48 -5.02 -9.33
CA ILE A 59 2.96 -4.94 -10.72
C ILE A 59 1.78 -4.75 -11.67
N LEU A 60 0.74 -5.56 -11.53
CA LEU A 60 -0.45 -5.48 -12.38
C LEU A 60 -1.15 -4.12 -12.26
N TYR A 61 -1.30 -3.59 -11.04
CA TYR A 61 -1.78 -2.24 -10.81
C TYR A 61 -0.89 -1.21 -11.51
N GLY A 62 0.43 -1.30 -11.32
CA GLY A 62 1.37 -0.34 -11.89
C GLY A 62 1.33 -0.28 -13.42
N VAL A 63 1.22 -1.44 -14.07
CA VAL A 63 1.07 -1.53 -15.53
C VAL A 63 -0.24 -0.90 -15.99
N ILE A 64 -1.37 -1.28 -15.39
CA ILE A 64 -2.69 -0.77 -15.81
C ILE A 64 -2.80 0.74 -15.53
N ALA A 65 -2.39 1.17 -14.33
CA ALA A 65 -2.40 2.59 -13.96
C ALA A 65 -1.48 3.42 -14.86
N GLY A 66 -0.29 2.91 -15.19
CA GLY A 66 0.64 3.57 -16.13
C GLY A 66 0.05 3.74 -17.53
N ILE A 67 -0.61 2.69 -18.06
CA ILE A 67 -1.30 2.78 -19.36
C ILE A 67 -2.43 3.81 -19.30
N LEU A 68 -3.31 3.72 -18.31
CA LEU A 68 -4.45 4.62 -18.18
C LEU A 68 -4.02 6.09 -18.07
N THR A 69 -3.04 6.36 -17.22
CA THR A 69 -2.53 7.72 -16.99
C THR A 69 -1.76 8.26 -18.19
N SER A 70 -1.02 7.42 -18.92
CA SER A 70 -0.38 7.83 -20.17
C SER A 70 -1.39 8.28 -21.24
N ILE A 71 -2.54 7.59 -21.34
CA ILE A 71 -3.60 7.92 -22.28
C ILE A 71 -4.28 9.23 -21.87
N ILE A 72 -4.62 9.37 -20.58
CA ILE A 72 -5.36 10.53 -20.07
C ILE A 72 -4.49 11.79 -20.10
N LEU A 73 -3.24 11.70 -19.63
CA LEU A 73 -2.32 12.83 -19.50
C LEU A 73 -1.46 13.06 -20.74
N LYS A 74 -1.59 12.22 -21.77
CA LYS A 74 -0.82 12.27 -23.03
C LYS A 74 0.70 12.30 -22.78
N GLN A 75 1.15 11.43 -21.89
CA GLN A 75 2.55 11.29 -21.52
C GLN A 75 3.15 10.00 -22.09
N ASP A 76 4.47 9.88 -22.05
CA ASP A 76 5.16 8.66 -22.49
C ASP A 76 4.67 7.44 -21.70
N MET A 77 4.20 6.42 -22.43
CA MET A 77 3.61 5.21 -21.84
C MET A 77 4.66 4.38 -21.09
N THR A 78 5.87 4.26 -21.64
CA THR A 78 6.94 3.45 -21.06
C THR A 78 7.39 4.05 -19.74
N ILE A 79 7.60 5.38 -19.71
CA ILE A 79 7.99 6.09 -18.49
C ILE A 79 6.87 6.00 -17.43
N ASN A 80 5.60 6.20 -17.82
CA ASN A 80 4.48 6.07 -16.89
C ASN A 80 4.38 4.67 -16.28
N ILE A 81 4.43 3.62 -17.11
CA ILE A 81 4.38 2.23 -16.63
C ILE A 81 5.52 1.98 -15.65
N PHE A 82 6.75 2.38 -15.99
CA PHE A 82 7.89 2.22 -15.11
C PHE A 82 7.68 2.93 -13.75
N MET A 83 7.22 4.18 -13.77
CA MET A 83 7.00 4.98 -12.56
C MET A 83 5.90 4.41 -11.67
N PHE A 84 4.78 3.99 -12.26
CA PHE A 84 3.68 3.40 -11.51
C PHE A 84 4.00 2.02 -10.94
N VAL A 85 4.74 1.19 -11.68
CA VAL A 85 5.24 -0.10 -11.19
C VAL A 85 6.23 0.11 -10.05
N ALA A 86 7.17 1.05 -10.19
CA ALA A 86 8.13 1.36 -9.13
C ALA A 86 7.42 1.88 -7.86
N ALA A 87 6.51 2.85 -8.00
CA ALA A 87 5.77 3.41 -6.88
C ALA A 87 4.90 2.35 -6.16
N SER A 88 4.22 1.49 -6.91
CA SER A 88 3.39 0.43 -6.33
C SER A 88 4.22 -0.63 -5.61
N LEU A 89 5.40 -0.98 -6.14
CA LEU A 89 6.32 -1.91 -5.51
C LEU A 89 6.94 -1.34 -4.23
N ILE A 90 7.28 -0.05 -4.21
CA ILE A 90 7.76 0.63 -3.00
C ILE A 90 6.69 0.54 -1.90
N LEU A 91 5.42 0.84 -2.22
CA LEU A 91 4.34 0.66 -1.25
C LEU A 91 4.17 -0.81 -0.84
N CYS A 92 4.26 -1.74 -1.78
CA CYS A 92 4.16 -3.17 -1.49
C CYS A 92 5.22 -3.62 -0.48
N ALA A 93 6.43 -3.04 -0.55
CA ALA A 93 7.52 -3.34 0.38
C ALA A 93 7.19 -2.98 1.83
N CYS A 94 6.28 -2.03 2.10
CA CYS A 94 5.75 -1.80 3.45
C CYS A 94 5.09 -3.07 4.02
N GLY A 95 4.60 -3.96 3.16
CA GLY A 95 4.05 -5.26 3.50
C GLY A 95 5.02 -6.24 4.18
N PHE A 96 6.33 -5.96 4.20
CA PHE A 96 7.29 -6.73 5.02
C PHE A 96 7.09 -6.51 6.52
N PHE A 97 6.59 -5.33 6.92
CA PHE A 97 6.31 -5.00 8.32
C PHE A 97 4.98 -5.57 8.81
N THR A 98 4.12 -6.07 7.91
CA THR A 98 2.78 -6.58 8.22
C THR A 98 2.78 -7.65 9.30
N LYS A 99 3.74 -8.59 9.30
CA LYS A 99 3.82 -9.62 10.35
C LYS A 99 4.00 -9.01 11.75
N ASN A 100 4.88 -8.02 11.88
CA ASN A 100 5.16 -7.36 13.14
C ASN A 100 3.98 -6.50 13.60
N ILE A 101 3.32 -5.82 12.65
CA ILE A 101 2.10 -5.04 12.92
C ILE A 101 0.98 -5.97 13.40
N HIS A 102 0.70 -7.09 12.71
CA HIS A 102 -0.32 -8.04 13.16
C HIS A 102 -0.04 -8.59 14.57
N ARG A 103 1.23 -8.90 14.89
CA ARG A 103 1.61 -9.37 16.22
C ARG A 103 1.39 -8.31 17.30
N THR A 104 1.78 -7.08 17.03
CA THR A 104 1.71 -5.97 18.01
C THR A 104 0.29 -5.44 18.20
N VAL A 105 -0.52 -5.39 17.13
CA VAL A 105 -1.94 -5.03 17.20
C VAL A 105 -2.75 -6.11 17.94
N ASN A 106 -2.49 -7.41 17.67
CA ASN A 106 -3.16 -8.49 18.40
C ASN A 106 -2.88 -8.44 19.91
N ASN A 107 -1.65 -8.10 20.31
CA ASN A 107 -1.27 -7.99 21.72
C ASN A 107 -1.63 -6.63 22.36
N ARG A 108 -2.30 -5.74 21.62
CA ARG A 108 -2.61 -4.36 22.03
C ARG A 108 -1.38 -3.57 22.50
N ARG A 109 -0.18 -3.90 22.02
CA ARG A 109 1.08 -3.22 22.36
C ARG A 109 1.26 -1.99 21.49
N MET A 110 0.44 -0.97 21.71
CA MET A 110 0.32 0.17 20.79
C MET A 110 1.60 0.99 20.60
N LYS A 111 2.48 1.06 21.60
CA LYS A 111 3.82 1.67 21.46
C LYS A 111 4.65 0.97 20.36
N SER A 112 4.59 -0.36 20.32
CA SER A 112 5.28 -1.17 19.30
C SER A 112 4.57 -1.13 17.94
N VAL A 113 3.24 -0.98 17.92
CA VAL A 113 2.49 -0.74 16.68
C VAL A 113 2.97 0.55 16.02
N TRP A 114 3.05 1.63 16.79
CA TRP A 114 3.51 2.93 16.30
C TRP A 114 4.93 2.85 15.74
N LEU A 115 5.85 2.21 16.47
CA LEU A 115 7.22 2.00 16.02
C LEU A 115 7.27 1.27 14.66
N ASN A 116 6.55 0.16 14.51
CA ASN A 116 6.55 -0.62 13.26
C ASN A 116 5.99 0.17 12.07
N ILE A 117 4.93 0.95 12.29
CA ILE A 117 4.33 1.78 11.23
C ILE A 117 5.30 2.88 10.84
N VAL A 118 5.86 3.61 11.81
CA VAL A 118 6.83 4.68 11.54
C VAL A 118 8.06 4.15 10.84
N THR A 119 8.59 2.98 11.22
CA THR A 119 9.71 2.37 10.50
C THR A 119 9.35 2.02 9.06
N ALA A 120 8.15 1.49 8.81
CA ALA A 120 7.70 1.19 7.46
C ALA A 120 7.60 2.46 6.61
N THR A 121 6.98 3.52 7.15
CA THR A 121 6.85 4.85 6.54
C THR A 121 8.22 5.49 6.25
N VAL A 122 9.18 5.43 7.18
CA VAL A 122 10.52 5.99 6.93
C VAL A 122 11.25 5.21 5.82
N CYS A 123 11.15 3.88 5.82
CA CYS A 123 11.76 3.06 4.77
C CYS A 123 11.15 3.33 3.39
N SER A 124 9.83 3.42 3.27
CA SER A 124 9.17 3.77 2.00
C SER A 124 9.48 5.20 1.57
N SER A 125 9.53 6.14 2.51
CA SER A 125 9.89 7.53 2.23
C SER A 125 11.26 7.63 1.57
N LEU A 126 12.26 6.92 2.09
CA LEU A 126 13.60 6.88 1.51
C LEU A 126 13.60 6.30 0.09
N ALA A 127 12.83 5.23 -0.14
CA ALA A 127 12.69 4.63 -1.46
C ALA A 127 11.96 5.57 -2.45
N PHE A 128 10.93 6.30 -1.99
CA PHE A 128 10.23 7.31 -2.79
C PHE A 128 11.09 8.52 -3.12
N VAL A 129 11.97 8.94 -2.20
CA VAL A 129 12.98 9.97 -2.48
C VAL A 129 13.95 9.49 -3.55
N GLY A 130 14.38 8.23 -3.52
CA GLY A 130 15.15 7.63 -4.60
C GLY A 130 14.39 7.67 -5.93
N LEU A 131 13.12 7.28 -5.94
CA LEU A 131 12.26 7.34 -7.12
C LEU A 131 12.05 8.76 -7.64
N TYR A 132 12.00 9.77 -6.76
CA TYR A 132 11.92 11.19 -7.14
C TYR A 132 13.17 11.66 -7.91
N TYR A 133 14.36 11.23 -7.51
CA TYR A 133 15.57 11.56 -8.30
C TYR A 133 15.55 10.90 -9.67
N VAL A 134 15.05 9.66 -9.76
CA VAL A 134 14.83 9.00 -11.06
C VAL A 134 13.80 9.77 -11.89
N SER A 135 12.70 10.23 -11.28
CA SER A 135 11.69 11.02 -11.99
C SER A 135 12.18 12.35 -12.51
N MET A 136 13.02 13.04 -11.74
CA MET A 136 13.71 14.25 -12.19
C MET A 136 14.60 13.97 -13.40
N SER A 137 15.38 12.88 -13.38
CA SER A 137 16.25 12.52 -14.52
C SER A 137 15.49 12.21 -15.81
N MET A 138 14.22 11.79 -15.70
CA MET A 138 13.34 11.45 -16.81
C MET A 138 12.34 12.57 -17.18
N ASN A 139 12.46 13.76 -16.58
CA ASN A 139 11.51 14.88 -16.73
C ASN A 139 10.05 14.50 -16.43
N TYR A 140 9.83 13.64 -15.44
CA TYR A 140 8.51 13.14 -15.04
C TYR A 140 7.94 13.91 -13.84
N ALA A 141 6.84 14.64 -14.06
CA ALA A 141 6.31 15.62 -13.12
C ALA A 141 5.29 15.12 -12.09
N LEU A 142 4.77 13.89 -12.23
CA LEU A 142 3.72 13.35 -11.34
C LEU A 142 4.24 12.96 -9.95
N ILE A 143 5.54 12.67 -9.82
CA ILE A 143 6.18 12.39 -8.54
C ILE A 143 6.88 13.65 -8.07
N SER A 144 6.31 14.30 -7.06
CA SER A 144 6.85 15.48 -6.39
C SER A 144 7.07 15.23 -4.90
N ILE A 145 7.98 15.99 -4.28
CA ILE A 145 8.23 15.91 -2.83
C ILE A 145 6.92 16.10 -2.04
N GLN A 146 6.07 17.04 -2.47
CA GLN A 146 4.76 17.27 -1.85
C GLN A 146 3.85 16.04 -1.95
N SER A 147 3.77 15.39 -3.12
CA SER A 147 2.96 14.18 -3.29
C SER A 147 3.45 13.01 -2.42
N ILE A 148 4.77 12.90 -2.24
CA ILE A 148 5.39 11.89 -1.37
C ILE A 148 5.03 12.16 0.08
N ILE A 149 5.17 13.40 0.54
CA ILE A 149 4.79 13.78 1.91
C ILE A 149 3.33 13.44 2.18
N TYR A 150 2.42 13.79 1.27
CA TYR A 150 1.00 13.46 1.43
C TYR A 150 0.74 11.95 1.46
N LEU A 151 1.41 11.17 0.60
CA LEU A 151 1.25 9.71 0.57
C LEU A 151 1.70 9.10 1.90
N GLU A 152 2.84 9.52 2.42
CA GLU A 152 3.43 9.01 3.65
C GLU A 152 2.61 9.40 4.88
N VAL A 153 2.11 10.64 4.94
CA VAL A 153 1.19 11.09 5.99
C VAL A 153 -0.12 10.30 5.95
N TYR A 154 -0.71 10.12 4.77
CA TYR A 154 -1.95 9.35 4.62
C TYR A 154 -1.77 7.86 4.94
N MET A 155 -0.64 7.27 4.56
CA MET A 155 -0.31 5.90 4.96
C MET A 155 -0.21 5.80 6.49
N LEU A 156 0.56 6.69 7.12
CA LEU A 156 0.75 6.67 8.57
C LEU A 156 -0.59 6.83 9.30
N LEU A 157 -1.41 7.82 8.90
CA LEU A 157 -2.72 8.08 9.51
C LEU A 157 -3.71 6.95 9.27
N SER A 158 -3.82 6.43 8.04
CA SER A 158 -4.79 5.36 7.71
C SER A 158 -4.49 4.07 8.45
N VAL A 159 -3.22 3.70 8.58
CA VAL A 159 -2.79 2.47 9.27
C VAL A 159 -2.91 2.64 10.78
N LEU A 160 -2.54 3.78 11.35
CA LEU A 160 -2.76 4.05 12.77
C LEU A 160 -4.26 4.08 13.12
N PHE A 161 -5.06 4.82 12.35
CA PHE A 161 -6.51 4.86 12.54
C PHE A 161 -7.11 3.46 12.50
N SER A 162 -6.71 2.65 11.53
CA SER A 162 -7.13 1.25 11.42
C SER A 162 -6.65 0.43 12.62
N ALA A 163 -5.40 0.60 13.08
CA ALA A 163 -4.88 -0.16 14.22
C ALA A 163 -5.54 0.19 15.55
N TYR A 164 -5.94 1.45 15.76
CA TYR A 164 -6.54 1.92 17.01
C TYR A 164 -8.07 1.74 17.03
N GLN A 165 -8.75 2.15 15.97
CA GLN A 165 -10.21 2.26 15.97
C GLN A 165 -10.90 1.07 15.31
N TYR A 166 -10.32 0.54 14.23
CA TYR A 166 -10.90 -0.56 13.46
C TYR A 166 -9.88 -1.65 13.14
N PRO A 167 -9.34 -2.38 14.14
CA PRO A 167 -8.26 -3.35 13.93
C PRO A 167 -8.59 -4.42 12.90
N ILE A 168 -9.87 -4.70 12.67
CA ILE A 168 -10.40 -5.65 11.69
C ILE A 168 -10.00 -5.28 10.24
N LEU A 169 -9.69 -4.00 9.96
CA LEU A 169 -9.22 -3.55 8.65
C LEU A 169 -7.80 -4.00 8.32
N ILE A 170 -6.96 -4.21 9.35
CA ILE A 170 -5.58 -4.72 9.20
C ILE A 170 -5.54 -6.21 9.56
N LEU A 171 -6.21 -6.61 10.63
CA LEU A 171 -6.21 -7.97 11.12
C LEU A 171 -7.21 -8.84 10.35
N THR A 172 -6.71 -9.87 9.69
CA THR A 172 -7.55 -10.96 9.20
C THR A 172 -7.92 -11.93 10.34
N LYS A 173 -9.17 -12.44 10.37
CA LYS A 173 -9.63 -13.45 11.36
C LYS A 173 -8.68 -14.66 11.49
N ARG A 174 -8.03 -15.04 10.39
CA ARG A 174 -6.87 -15.94 10.40
C ARG A 174 -5.68 -15.26 9.74
N SER A 175 -4.88 -14.54 10.54
CA SER A 175 -3.61 -13.99 10.08
C SER A 175 -2.79 -15.07 9.38
N PRO A 176 -2.42 -14.88 8.10
CA PRO A 176 -1.53 -15.80 7.40
C PRO A 176 -0.09 -15.73 7.96
N PHE A 177 0.19 -14.74 8.79
CA PHE A 177 1.53 -14.47 9.34
C PHE A 177 1.78 -15.08 10.72
N LEU A 178 0.72 -15.46 11.44
CA LEU A 178 0.80 -16.00 12.79
C LEU A 178 0.30 -17.44 12.79
N SER A 179 1.16 -18.35 13.25
CA SER A 179 0.80 -19.75 13.46
C SER A 179 -0.30 -19.88 14.54
N SER A 180 -0.98 -21.03 14.57
CA SER A 180 -1.98 -21.32 15.60
C SER A 180 -1.36 -21.28 17.01
N LYS A 181 -0.13 -21.80 17.15
CA LYS A 181 0.64 -21.78 18.40
C LYS A 181 0.96 -20.35 18.85
N GLU A 182 1.46 -19.51 17.94
CA GLU A 182 1.71 -18.10 18.24
C GLU A 182 0.42 -17.40 18.65
N ARG A 183 -0.66 -17.55 17.89
CA ARG A 183 -1.94 -16.90 18.21
C ARG A 183 -2.50 -17.32 19.57
N SER A 184 -2.42 -18.62 19.91
CA SER A 184 -2.84 -19.11 21.22
C SER A 184 -2.02 -18.50 22.34
N LYS A 185 -0.71 -18.32 22.14
CA LYS A 185 0.16 -17.65 23.11
C LYS A 185 -0.22 -16.18 23.29
N LEU A 186 -0.52 -15.48 22.18
CA LEU A 186 -0.92 -14.07 22.21
C LEU A 186 -2.29 -13.82 22.87
N LEU A 187 -3.16 -14.84 22.93
CA LEU A 187 -4.46 -14.76 23.64
C LEU A 187 -4.32 -15.03 25.15
N ASN A 188 -3.23 -15.69 25.54
CA ASN A 188 -2.96 -16.08 26.93
C ASN A 188 -1.92 -15.16 27.61
N ASP A 189 -1.23 -14.31 26.84
CA ASP A 189 -0.30 -13.24 27.29
C ASP A 189 -1.06 -11.92 27.51
#